data_AF-A0A369BA74-F1
#
_entry.id   AF-A0A369BA74-F1
#
_cell.length_a   1.000
_cell.length_b   1.000
_cell.length_c   1.000
_cell.angle_alpha   90.00
_cell.angle_beta   90.00
_cell.angle_gamma   90.00
#
_symmetry.space_group_name_H-M   'P 1'
#
loop_
_entity.id
_entity.type
_entity.pdbx_description
1 polymer ?
#
loop_
_entity_poly.entity_id
_entity_poly.type
_entity_poly.pdbx_seq_one_letter_code
_entity_poly.pdbx_strand_id
1 'polypeptide(L)'
;MKNPLFYIPAILFTFFYGVLALSGVGPISPVVVVWLVLWFISGFILNKGYFWGSLPGALPAIHLIYMGTRETGQIIKETPIGVVILIYYVICGYWVYRKKQR
;
A
#
# COMPACT_ATOMS: atom_id res chain seq x y z
N MET A 1 -8.49 -10.30 -14.44
CA MET A 1 -9.78 -9.84 -13.85
C MET A 1 -9.67 -8.35 -13.62
N LYS A 2 -10.46 -7.52 -14.32
CA LYS A 2 -10.43 -6.07 -14.07
C LYS A 2 -11.15 -5.78 -12.75
N ASN A 3 -10.40 -5.63 -11.65
CA ASN A 3 -10.96 -5.27 -10.35
C ASN A 3 -10.21 -4.04 -9.80
N PRO A 4 -10.85 -2.84 -9.80
CA PRO A 4 -10.19 -1.63 -9.34
C PRO A 4 -9.88 -1.66 -7.84
N LEU A 5 -10.49 -2.57 -7.08
CA LEU A 5 -10.26 -2.72 -5.64
C LEU A 5 -8.76 -2.85 -5.32
N PHE A 6 -7.98 -3.60 -6.11
CA PHE A 6 -6.54 -3.82 -5.85
C PHE A 6 -5.68 -2.54 -5.81
N TYR A 7 -6.21 -1.41 -6.29
CA TYR A 7 -5.53 -0.12 -6.29
C TYR A 7 -5.97 0.81 -5.16
N ILE A 8 -6.90 0.41 -4.29
CA ILE A 8 -7.42 1.26 -3.20
C ILE A 8 -6.29 1.87 -2.37
N PRO A 9 -5.29 1.10 -1.86
CA PRO A 9 -4.18 1.69 -1.12
C PRO A 9 -3.40 2.71 -1.96
N ALA A 10 -3.09 2.40 -3.22
CA ALA A 10 -2.38 3.31 -4.12
C ALA A 10 -3.14 4.63 -4.31
N ILE A 11 -4.46 4.57 -4.56
CA ILE A 11 -5.30 5.74 -4.82
C ILE A 11 -5.40 6.62 -3.56
N LEU A 12 -5.68 6.03 -2.40
CA LEU A 12 -5.83 6.76 -1.14
C LEU A 12 -4.54 7.51 -0.77
N PHE A 13 -3.40 6.83 -0.84
CA PHE A 13 -2.12 7.46 -0.51
C PHE A 13 -1.66 8.46 -1.57
N THR A 14 -1.93 8.21 -2.85
CA THR A 14 -1.64 9.19 -3.91
C THR A 14 -2.43 10.47 -3.69
N PHE A 15 -3.72 10.36 -3.33
CA PHE A 15 -4.54 11.53 -3.03
C PHE A 15 -4.02 12.28 -1.80
N PHE A 16 -3.74 11.56 -0.71
CA PHE A 16 -3.22 12.14 0.53
C PHE A 16 -1.89 12.88 0.32
N TYR A 17 -0.89 12.22 -0.27
CA TYR A 17 0.41 12.84 -0.53
C TYR A 17 0.35 13.89 -1.65
N GLY A 18 -0.57 13.76 -2.61
CA GLY A 18 -0.81 14.79 -3.62
C GLY A 18 -1.31 16.09 -3.01
N VAL A 19 -2.25 16.03 -2.06
CA VAL A 19 -2.70 17.21 -1.31
C VAL A 19 -1.56 17.81 -0.48
N LEU A 20 -0.76 16.98 0.19
CA LEU A 20 0.40 17.45 0.96
C LEU A 20 1.48 18.12 0.09
N ALA A 21 1.71 17.60 -1.11
CA ALA A 21 2.66 18.18 -2.05
C ALA A 21 2.21 19.57 -2.52
N LEU A 22 0.91 19.77 -2.71
CA LEU A 22 0.33 21.05 -3.12
C LEU A 22 0.24 22.06 -1.99
N SER A 23 0.14 21.61 -0.74
CA SER A 23 0.02 22.50 0.43
C SER A 23 1.37 23.06 0.92
N GLY A 24 2.49 22.68 0.30
CA GLY A 24 3.81 23.23 0.61
C GLY A 24 4.35 22.80 1.98
N VAL A 25 3.83 21.72 2.55
CA VAL A 25 4.22 21.20 3.87
C VAL A 25 5.56 20.45 3.75
N GLY A 26 6.65 21.21 3.63
CA GLY A 26 8.02 20.72 3.71
C GLY A 26 8.44 19.69 2.65
N PRO A 27 9.68 19.18 2.74
CA PRO A 27 10.17 18.14 1.83
C PRO A 27 9.50 16.80 2.10
N ILE A 28 8.85 16.23 1.08
CA ILE A 28 8.33 14.85 1.13
C ILE A 28 9.49 13.88 0.96
N SER A 29 9.58 12.87 1.83
CA SER A 29 10.61 11.84 1.72
C SER A 29 10.49 11.08 0.39
N PRO A 30 11.58 10.92 -0.39
CA PRO A 30 11.57 10.16 -1.65
C PRO A 30 11.08 8.72 -1.50
N VAL A 31 11.19 8.15 -0.29
CA VAL A 31 10.73 6.79 0.04
C VAL A 31 9.22 6.63 -0.19
N VAL A 32 8.44 7.69 0.01
CA VAL A 32 6.98 7.68 -0.22
C VAL A 32 6.64 7.41 -1.69
N VAL A 33 7.42 7.99 -2.62
CA VAL A 33 7.21 7.79 -4.06
C VAL A 33 7.45 6.32 -4.43
N VAL A 34 8.49 5.70 -3.84
CA VAL A 34 8.78 4.27 -4.04
C VAL A 34 7.61 3.41 -3.56
N TRP A 35 7.00 3.74 -2.42
CA TRP A 35 5.82 3.01 -1.91
C TRP A 35 4.61 3.13 -2.84
N LEU A 36 4.32 4.33 -3.35
CA LEU A 36 3.22 4.54 -4.30
C LEU A 36 3.42 3.67 -5.55
N VAL A 37 4.62 3.69 -6.13
CA VAL A 37 4.96 2.86 -7.30
C VAL A 37 4.77 1.38 -6.99
N LEU A 38 5.22 0.90 -5.84
CA LEU A 38 5.03 -0.50 -5.42
C LEU A 38 3.55 -0.87 -5.30
N TRP A 39 2.71 -0.02 -4.73
CA TRP A 39 1.27 -0.26 -4.66
C TRP A 39 0.59 -0.27 -6.04
N PHE A 40 1.01 0.60 -6.97
CA PHE A 40 0.52 0.56 -8.35
C PHE A 40 0.95 -0.72 -9.08
N ILE A 41 2.20 -1.13 -8.95
CA ILE A 41 2.72 -2.40 -9.52
C ILE A 41 1.95 -3.59 -8.93
N SER A 42 1.74 -3.58 -7.61
CA SER A 42 0.96 -4.60 -6.92
C SER A 42 -0.46 -4.72 -7.46
N GLY A 43 -1.16 -3.59 -7.57
CA GLY A 43 -2.49 -3.53 -8.15
C GLY A 43 -2.53 -4.07 -9.58
N PHE A 44 -1.54 -3.72 -10.41
CA PHE A 44 -1.42 -4.19 -11.79
C PHE A 44 -1.23 -5.70 -11.91
N ILE A 45 -0.35 -6.28 -11.10
CA ILE A 45 -0.07 -7.72 -11.11
C ILE A 45 -1.30 -8.51 -10.58
N LEU A 46 -1.94 -8.04 -9.51
CA LEU A 46 -3.16 -8.65 -8.97
C LEU A 46 -4.33 -8.58 -9.97
N ASN A 47 -4.45 -7.47 -10.70
CA ASN A 47 -5.46 -7.29 -11.75
C ASN A 47 -5.28 -8.29 -12.92
N LYS A 48 -4.02 -8.68 -13.20
CA LYS A 48 -3.70 -9.75 -14.15
C LYS A 48 -3.97 -11.16 -13.61
N GLY A 49 -4.33 -11.30 -12.33
CA GLY A 49 -4.66 -12.59 -11.71
C GLY A 49 -3.45 -13.36 -11.17
N TYR A 50 -2.30 -12.70 -11.01
CA TYR A 50 -1.12 -13.31 -10.39
C TYR A 50 -1.13 -13.00 -8.88
N PHE A 51 -1.23 -14.05 -8.05
CA PHE A 51 -1.25 -13.88 -6.59
C PHE A 51 0.04 -13.24 -6.04
N TRP A 52 1.17 -13.45 -6.71
CA TRP A 52 2.47 -12.84 -6.40
C TRP A 52 2.40 -11.30 -6.37
N GLY A 53 1.39 -10.70 -6.99
CA GLY A 53 1.14 -9.27 -6.93
C GLY A 53 0.86 -8.75 -5.52
N SER A 54 0.48 -9.59 -4.54
CA SER A 54 0.31 -9.13 -3.16
C SER A 54 1.63 -8.79 -2.46
N LEU A 55 2.74 -9.41 -2.86
CA LEU A 55 4.06 -9.19 -2.25
C LEU A 55 4.56 -7.75 -2.36
N PRO A 56 4.61 -7.13 -3.56
CA PRO A 56 5.03 -5.72 -3.66
C PRO A 56 4.10 -4.76 -2.91
N GLY A 57 2.82 -5.13 -2.68
CA GLY A 57 1.91 -4.30 -1.87
C GLY A 57 2.08 -4.46 -0.37
N ALA A 58 2.50 -5.64 0.09
CA ALA A 58 2.80 -5.92 1.48
C ALA A 58 4.11 -5.26 1.95
N LEU A 59 5.10 -5.09 1.07
CA LEU A 59 6.40 -4.48 1.41
C LEU A 59 6.29 -3.06 1.99
N PRO A 60 5.61 -2.10 1.33
CA PRO A 60 5.36 -0.78 1.92
C PRO A 60 4.59 -0.84 3.24
N ALA A 61 3.66 -1.78 3.39
CA ALA A 61 2.87 -1.95 4.60
C ALA A 61 3.74 -2.40 5.78
N ILE A 62 4.62 -3.38 5.57
CA ILE A 62 5.61 -3.83 6.58
C ILE A 62 6.55 -2.68 6.94
N HIS A 63 7.00 -1.91 5.97
CA HIS A 63 7.85 -0.75 6.23
C HIS A 63 7.12 0.34 7.04
N LEU A 64 5.85 0.60 6.76
CA LEU A 64 5.00 1.51 7.56
C LEU A 64 4.84 1.02 9.01
N ILE A 65 4.65 -0.29 9.22
CA ILE A 65 4.61 -0.89 10.55
C ILE A 65 5.94 -0.66 11.27
N TYR A 66 7.06 -0.91 10.59
CA TYR A 66 8.40 -0.72 11.15
C TYR A 66 8.70 0.73 11.51
N MET A 67 8.29 1.70 10.68
CA MET A 67 8.45 3.11 11.00
C MET A 67 7.54 3.53 12.16
N GLY A 68 6.31 3.02 12.21
CA GLY A 68 5.37 3.31 13.29
C GLY A 68 5.73 2.68 14.64
N THR A 69 6.55 1.62 14.68
CA THR A 69 7.07 1.08 15.96
C THR A 69 8.26 1.88 16.49
N ARG A 70 8.85 2.76 15.69
CA ARG A 70 9.84 3.72 16.16
C ARG A 70 9.12 4.92 16.77
N GLU A 71 9.61 5.38 17.91
CA GLU A 71 9.12 6.59 18.59
C GLU A 71 9.47 7.82 17.73
N THR A 72 8.64 8.15 16.74
CA THR A 72 8.81 9.33 15.87
C THR A 72 8.29 10.63 16.49
N GLY A 73 7.85 10.59 17.76
CA GLY A 73 7.27 11.75 18.45
C GLY A 73 5.89 12.18 17.93
N GLN A 74 5.25 11.38 17.06
CA GLN A 74 3.90 11.63 16.57
C GLN A 74 2.82 11.07 17.50
N ILE A 75 1.77 11.86 17.76
CA ILE A 75 0.62 11.50 18.61
C ILE A 75 -0.14 10.29 18.04
N ILE A 76 -0.16 10.14 16.71
CA ILE A 76 -0.76 9.00 16.01
C ILE A 76 0.36 8.10 15.51
N LYS A 77 0.42 6.87 16.03
CA LYS A 77 1.34 5.84 15.54
C LYS A 77 0.91 5.42 14.13
N GLU A 78 1.86 5.31 13.21
CA GLU A 78 1.61 4.85 11.82
C GLU A 78 1.38 3.33 11.73
N THR A 79 1.66 2.60 12.83
CA THR A 79 1.55 1.15 12.94
C THR A 79 0.17 0.58 12.59
N PRO A 80 -0.96 1.12 13.10
CA PRO A 80 -2.29 0.59 12.81
C PRO A 80 -2.63 0.69 11.32
N ILE A 81 -2.21 1.78 10.66
CA ILE A 81 -2.44 2.00 9.23
C ILE A 81 -1.66 0.94 8.43
N GLY A 82 -0.38 0.73 8.76
CA GLY A 82 0.42 -0.31 8.13
C GLY A 82 -0.18 -1.71 8.28
N VAL A 83 -0.71 -2.05 9.46
CA VAL A 83 -1.38 -3.35 9.71
C VAL A 83 -2.63 -3.52 8.84
N VAL A 84 -3.47 -2.49 8.73
CA VAL A 84 -4.67 -2.53 7.89
C VAL A 84 -4.32 -2.79 6.42
N ILE A 85 -3.31 -2.10 5.90
CA ILE A 85 -2.86 -2.27 4.50
C ILE A 85 -2.25 -3.66 4.29
N LEU A 86 -1.51 -4.18 5.26
CA LEU A 86 -0.92 -5.51 5.19
C LEU A 86 -2.03 -6.58 5.08
N ILE A 87 -3.01 -6.53 5.98
CA ILE A 87 -4.17 -7.44 5.95
C ILE A 87 -4.91 -7.33 4.62
N TYR A 88 -5.09 -6.11 4.10
CA TYR A 88 -5.75 -5.87 2.82
C TYR A 88 -5.05 -6.61 1.66
N TYR A 89 -3.72 -6.50 1.54
CA TYR A 89 -2.98 -7.18 0.47
C TYR A 89 -2.92 -8.70 0.64
N VAL A 90 -2.93 -9.21 1.88
CA VAL A 90 -3.07 -10.65 2.16
C VAL A 90 -4.42 -11.18 1.67
N ILE A 91 -5.52 -10.49 1.97
CA ILE A 91 -6.86 -10.85 1.49
C ILE A 91 -6.93 -10.80 -0.04
N CYS A 92 -6.37 -9.76 -0.66
CA CYS A 92 -6.32 -9.63 -2.12
C CYS A 92 -5.55 -10.79 -2.78
N GLY A 93 -4.39 -11.16 -2.22
CA GLY A 93 -3.61 -12.31 -2.66
C GLY A 93 -4.39 -13.63 -2.54
N TYR A 94 -5.02 -13.87 -1.39
CA TYR A 94 -5.84 -15.05 -1.14
C TYR A 94 -7.03 -15.15 -2.12
N TRP A 95 -7.72 -14.04 -2.38
CA TRP A 95 -8.85 -14.01 -3.31
C TRP A 95 -8.41 -14.36 -4.74
N VAL A 96 -7.31 -13.78 -5.21
CA VAL A 96 -6.75 -14.09 -6.53
C VAL A 96 -6.32 -15.56 -6.62
N TYR A 97 -5.67 -16.10 -5.58
CA TYR A 97 -5.28 -17.50 -5.51
C TYR A 97 -6.48 -18.45 -5.59
N ARG A 98 -7.52 -18.20 -4.78
CA ARG A 98 -8.76 -19.01 -4.77
C ARG A 98 -9.48 -18.99 -6.11
N LYS A 99 -9.52 -17.83 -6.78
CA LYS A 99 -10.14 -17.71 -8.10
C LYS A 99 -9.33 -18.37 -9.22
N LYS A 100 -8.03 -18.55 -9.06
CA LYS A 100 -7.20 -19.27 -10.04
C LYS A 100 -7.39 -20.79 -9.94
N GLN A 101 -7.80 -21.31 -8.79
CA GLN A 101 -8.07 -22.74 -8.57
C GLN A 101 -9.51 -23.18 -8.87
N ARG A 102 -10.43 -22.22 -9.09
CA ARG A 102 -11.78 -22.47 -9.61
C ARG A 102 -11.78 -22.28 -11.11
#